data_AF-X0ZSU3-F1
#
_entry.id   AF-X0ZSU3-F1
#
_cell.length_a   1.000
_cell.length_b   1.000
_cell.length_c   1.000
_cell.angle_alpha   90.00
_cell.angle_beta   90.00
_cell.angle_gamma   90.00
#
_symmetry.space_group_name_H-M   'P 1'
#
loop_
_entity.id
_entity.type
_entity.pdbx_description
1 polymer ?
#
loop_
_entity_poly.entity_id
_entity_poly.type
_entity_poly.pdbx_seq_one_letter_code
_entity_poly.pdbx_strand_id
1 'polypeptide(L)'
;SQPLGFGGKGGDGGDGGSAYGGGIYCGSYSSPAIINCTISNWQIEGAAGGDGGDGGDGADNGVAGSGGNGGNGGGAFGGGIYIGYGSIPTIQDCNIIGCSAIGSDAGNAGNGGNATGDFGVGGNGGIGGNNGPAYGGGIYFAGKNIATVSDCEIISCSATAGNAGNGGNFGDAETAGTGRIGGGFSGEYWRYSACGGGVYCGSSSKVIFENCTVSNNSIAGGMSGVGGSNPPDPGVGS
;
A
#
# COMPACT_ATOMS: atom_id res chain seq x y z
N SER A 1 1.55 -9.21 48.02
CA SER A 1 2.04 -8.68 46.74
C SER A 1 0.84 -8.53 45.82
N GLN A 2 0.58 -7.32 45.31
CA GLN A 2 -0.37 -7.17 44.19
C GLN A 2 0.24 -7.88 42.98
N PRO A 3 -0.52 -8.67 42.20
CA PRO A 3 0.01 -9.22 40.97
C PRO A 3 0.35 -8.05 40.03
N LEU A 4 1.56 -8.05 39.46
CA LEU A 4 1.94 -7.10 38.43
C LEU A 4 0.96 -7.27 37.25
N GLY A 5 0.09 -6.29 37.04
CA GLY A 5 -0.88 -6.29 35.96
C GLY A 5 -0.18 -5.90 34.67
N PHE A 6 -0.16 -6.81 33.70
CA PHE A 6 0.37 -6.56 32.37
C PHE A 6 -0.72 -5.98 31.47
N GLY A 7 -0.41 -4.87 30.81
CA GLY A 7 -1.23 -4.35 29.74
C GLY A 7 -1.25 -5.29 28.54
N GLY A 8 -2.42 -5.45 27.92
CA GLY A 8 -2.57 -6.29 26.73
C GLY A 8 -1.90 -5.66 25.51
N LYS A 9 -1.27 -6.46 24.64
CA LYS A 9 -0.78 -5.95 23.35
C LYS A 9 -1.97 -5.52 22.48
N GLY A 10 -1.85 -4.36 21.84
CA GLY A 10 -2.73 -3.94 20.76
C GLY A 10 -2.71 -4.92 19.59
N GLY A 11 -3.88 -5.17 19.00
CA GLY A 11 -4.02 -6.01 17.82
C GLY A 11 -3.41 -5.34 16.59
N ASP A 12 -2.70 -6.09 15.75
CA ASP A 12 -2.21 -5.55 14.48
C ASP A 12 -3.37 -5.37 13.50
N GLY A 13 -3.33 -4.30 12.70
CA GLY A 13 -4.30 -4.01 11.66
C GLY A 13 -4.20 -5.00 10.50
N GLY A 14 -5.35 -5.33 9.90
CA GLY A 14 -5.39 -6.24 8.75
C GLY A 14 -4.88 -5.60 7.48
N ASP A 15 -4.15 -6.36 6.65
CA ASP A 15 -3.72 -5.90 5.34
C ASP A 15 -4.90 -5.79 4.36
N GLY A 16 -4.85 -4.76 3.51
CA GLY A 16 -5.76 -4.55 2.41
C GLY A 16 -5.55 -5.52 1.25
N GLY A 17 -6.64 -6.07 0.71
CA GLY A 17 -6.62 -6.88 -0.51
C GLY A 17 -6.28 -6.07 -1.76
N SER A 18 -5.56 -6.67 -2.71
CA SER A 18 -5.25 -6.03 -4.00
C SER A 18 -6.35 -6.24 -5.03
N ALA A 19 -6.48 -5.33 -5.99
CA ALA A 19 -7.39 -5.41 -7.13
C ALA A 19 -6.65 -5.59 -8.46
N TYR A 20 -7.26 -6.36 -9.37
CA TYR A 20 -6.65 -6.74 -10.65
C TYR A 20 -7.69 -6.67 -11.77
N GLY A 21 -7.38 -5.97 -12.86
CA GLY A 21 -8.11 -6.05 -14.13
C GLY A 21 -9.58 -5.63 -14.03
N GLY A 22 -9.87 -4.34 -14.17
CA GLY A 22 -11.25 -3.84 -14.06
C GLY A 22 -12.14 -4.31 -15.20
N GLY A 23 -11.69 -4.13 -16.44
CA GLY A 23 -12.41 -4.62 -17.61
C GLY A 23 -12.07 -6.07 -17.94
N ILE A 24 -10.77 -6.37 -18.03
CA ILE A 24 -10.29 -7.71 -18.40
C ILE A 24 -9.18 -8.16 -17.44
N TYR A 25 -9.35 -9.34 -16.87
CA TYR A 25 -8.32 -10.06 -16.13
C TYR A 25 -7.85 -11.28 -16.93
N CYS A 26 -6.55 -11.32 -17.23
CA CYS A 26 -5.91 -12.47 -17.84
C CYS A 26 -4.95 -13.09 -16.83
N GLY A 27 -5.20 -14.35 -16.47
CA GLY A 27 -4.37 -15.09 -15.52
C GLY A 27 -2.95 -15.34 -16.03
N SER A 28 -2.07 -15.79 -15.13
CA SER A 28 -0.69 -16.13 -15.49
C SER A 28 -0.63 -17.21 -16.58
N TYR A 29 0.36 -17.09 -17.46
CA TYR A 29 0.61 -17.99 -18.58
C TYR A 29 -0.57 -18.12 -19.54
N SER A 30 -1.37 -17.06 -19.66
CA SER A 30 -2.49 -17.03 -20.60
C SER A 30 -2.05 -16.46 -21.95
N SER A 31 -2.77 -16.79 -23.02
CA SER A 31 -2.53 -16.24 -24.36
C SER A 31 -3.84 -15.71 -24.96
N PRO A 32 -4.46 -14.70 -24.33
CA PRO A 32 -5.72 -14.16 -24.79
C PRO A 32 -5.53 -13.35 -26.09
N ALA A 33 -6.54 -13.38 -26.95
CA ALA A 33 -6.67 -12.46 -28.07
C ALA A 33 -7.77 -11.45 -27.74
N ILE A 34 -7.40 -10.19 -27.54
CA ILE A 34 -8.31 -9.08 -27.23
C ILE A 34 -8.34 -8.21 -28.49
N ILE A 35 -9.42 -8.33 -29.28
CA ILE A 35 -9.50 -7.75 -30.62
C ILE A 35 -10.79 -6.95 -30.74
N ASN A 36 -10.72 -5.75 -31.34
CA ASN A 36 -11.90 -4.92 -31.63
C ASN A 36 -12.76 -4.65 -30.38
N CYS A 37 -12.10 -4.35 -29.26
CA CYS A 37 -12.74 -4.15 -27.97
C CYS A 37 -12.64 -2.68 -27.53
N THR A 38 -13.69 -2.19 -26.88
CA THR A 38 -13.63 -0.92 -26.13
C THR A 38 -13.65 -1.22 -24.63
N ILE A 39 -12.56 -0.85 -23.95
CA ILE A 39 -12.37 -0.97 -22.51
C ILE A 39 -12.32 0.45 -21.97
N SER A 40 -13.39 0.93 -21.36
CA SER A 40 -13.45 2.34 -20.95
C SER A 40 -14.04 2.55 -19.57
N ASN A 41 -13.50 3.55 -18.88
CA ASN A 41 -13.98 4.04 -17.58
C ASN A 41 -14.06 2.97 -16.48
N TRP A 42 -13.16 1.98 -16.54
CA TRP A 42 -12.99 1.02 -15.45
C TRP A 42 -12.12 1.63 -14.37
N GLN A 43 -12.59 1.59 -13.13
CA GLN A 43 -11.82 1.98 -11.96
C GLN A 43 -11.71 0.77 -11.05
N ILE A 44 -10.48 0.42 -10.68
CA ILE A 44 -10.22 -0.56 -9.63
C ILE A 44 -9.53 0.13 -8.47
N GLU A 45 -9.83 -0.34 -7.27
CA GLU A 45 -9.23 0.15 -6.03
C GLU A 45 -8.83 -1.04 -5.17
N GLY A 46 -7.64 -0.95 -4.56
CA GLY A 46 -7.29 -1.86 -3.47
C GLY A 46 -8.26 -1.72 -2.29
N ALA A 47 -8.10 -2.56 -1.26
CA ALA A 47 -8.72 -2.30 0.03
C ALA A 47 -7.75 -1.54 0.94
N ALA A 48 -8.28 -0.68 1.81
CA ALA A 48 -7.47 -0.01 2.82
C ALA A 48 -6.87 -1.01 3.83
N GLY A 49 -5.70 -0.67 4.36
CA GLY A 49 -5.14 -1.34 5.53
C GLY A 49 -5.90 -0.92 6.80
N GLY A 50 -6.08 -1.85 7.73
CA GLY A 50 -6.71 -1.59 9.02
C GLY A 50 -5.75 -0.92 10.00
N ASP A 51 -6.26 -0.12 10.92
CA ASP A 51 -5.45 0.48 11.97
C ASP A 51 -5.02 -0.58 13.02
N GLY A 52 -3.85 -0.38 13.59
CA GLY A 52 -3.39 -1.12 14.76
C GLY A 52 -4.10 -0.63 16.02
N GLY A 53 -4.46 -1.56 16.91
CA GLY A 53 -5.07 -1.24 18.21
C GLY A 53 -4.03 -0.69 19.19
N ASP A 54 -4.47 0.15 20.12
CA ASP A 54 -3.62 0.64 21.19
C ASP A 54 -3.23 -0.49 22.16
N GLY A 55 -2.05 -0.35 22.75
CA GLY A 55 -1.62 -1.19 23.87
C GLY A 55 -2.44 -0.86 25.12
N GLY A 56 -2.82 -1.89 25.87
CA GLY A 56 -3.50 -1.72 27.14
C GLY A 56 -2.57 -1.16 28.21
N ASP A 57 -3.13 -0.39 29.13
CA ASP A 57 -2.37 0.17 30.24
C ASP A 57 -1.88 -0.93 31.21
N GLY A 58 -0.69 -0.71 31.75
CA GLY A 58 -0.15 -1.48 32.86
C GLY A 58 -0.78 -1.05 34.19
N ALA A 59 -0.84 -1.98 35.15
CA ALA A 59 -1.20 -1.63 36.52
C ALA A 59 -0.08 -0.78 37.18
N ASP A 60 -0.30 -0.36 38.43
CA ASP A 60 0.75 0.28 39.24
C ASP A 60 2.00 -0.62 39.35
N ASN A 61 3.17 -0.04 39.07
CA ASN A 61 4.45 -0.71 38.90
C ASN A 61 4.44 -1.86 37.85
N GLY A 62 3.44 -1.85 36.96
CA GLY A 62 3.22 -2.85 35.92
C GLY A 62 3.87 -2.46 34.59
N VAL A 63 3.78 -3.37 33.63
CA VAL A 63 4.28 -3.18 32.27
C VAL A 63 3.09 -3.04 31.33
N ALA A 64 2.99 -1.93 30.63
CA ALA A 64 1.95 -1.68 29.66
C ALA A 64 2.18 -2.43 28.34
N GLY A 65 1.10 -2.64 27.62
CA GLY A 65 1.13 -3.30 26.32
C GLY A 65 1.66 -2.37 25.24
N SER A 66 2.32 -2.93 24.22
CA SER A 66 2.64 -2.16 23.02
C SER A 66 1.42 -2.00 22.12
N GLY A 67 1.38 -0.91 21.36
CA GLY A 67 0.45 -0.74 20.25
C GLY A 67 0.67 -1.77 19.14
N GLY A 68 -0.39 -2.03 18.39
CA GLY A 68 -0.37 -2.85 17.20
C GLY A 68 0.14 -2.08 15.99
N ASN A 69 0.71 -2.78 15.02
CA ASN A 69 1.11 -2.19 13.75
C ASN A 69 -0.11 -1.88 12.88
N GLY A 70 -0.01 -0.87 12.03
CA GLY A 70 -0.99 -0.61 10.99
C GLY A 70 -0.86 -1.61 9.83
N GLY A 71 -1.99 -2.00 9.24
CA GLY A 71 -2.05 -2.87 8.08
C GLY A 71 -1.64 -2.14 6.80
N ASN A 72 -1.06 -2.86 5.83
CA ASN A 72 -0.69 -2.28 4.55
C ASN A 72 -1.92 -2.02 3.68
N GLY A 73 -1.90 -0.97 2.86
CA GLY A 73 -2.90 -0.73 1.83
C GLY A 73 -2.77 -1.70 0.66
N GLY A 74 -3.90 -2.08 0.08
CA GLY A 74 -3.98 -2.98 -1.07
C GLY A 74 -3.56 -2.28 -2.37
N GLY A 75 -2.87 -3.01 -3.25
CA GLY A 75 -2.46 -2.49 -4.56
C GLY A 75 -3.55 -2.60 -5.63
N ALA A 76 -3.37 -1.86 -6.72
CA ALA A 76 -4.23 -1.92 -7.90
C ALA A 76 -3.41 -2.11 -9.18
N PHE A 77 -3.80 -3.09 -10.00
CA PHE A 77 -3.03 -3.46 -11.19
C PHE A 77 -3.94 -3.64 -12.41
N GLY A 78 -3.71 -2.87 -13.47
CA GLY A 78 -4.44 -3.01 -14.73
C GLY A 78 -5.86 -2.46 -14.62
N GLY A 79 -6.02 -1.15 -14.53
CA GLY A 79 -7.34 -0.52 -14.39
C GLY A 79 -8.30 -0.94 -15.49
N GLY A 80 -7.83 -0.92 -16.75
CA GLY A 80 -8.55 -1.51 -17.88
C GLY A 80 -8.27 -3.00 -18.02
N ILE A 81 -7.01 -3.35 -18.28
CA ILE A 81 -6.58 -4.71 -18.61
C ILE A 81 -5.42 -5.13 -17.70
N TYR A 82 -5.57 -6.27 -17.04
CA TYR A 82 -4.49 -6.94 -16.31
C TYR A 82 -4.03 -8.19 -17.07
N ILE A 83 -2.74 -8.25 -17.38
CA ILE A 83 -2.07 -9.40 -17.98
C ILE A 83 -1.12 -10.04 -16.97
N GLY A 84 -1.46 -11.26 -16.54
CA GLY A 84 -0.69 -12.05 -15.59
C GLY A 84 0.68 -12.48 -16.10
N TYR A 85 1.52 -13.00 -15.20
CA TYR A 85 2.92 -13.30 -15.46
C TYR A 85 3.11 -14.32 -16.59
N GLY A 86 4.12 -14.11 -17.45
CA GLY A 86 4.52 -15.09 -18.46
C GLY A 86 3.48 -15.34 -19.56
N SER A 87 2.56 -14.40 -19.77
CA SER A 87 1.49 -14.47 -20.76
C SER A 87 1.96 -14.01 -22.13
N ILE A 88 1.23 -14.45 -23.17
CA ILE A 88 1.49 -14.12 -24.57
C ILE A 88 0.24 -13.53 -25.22
N PRO A 89 -0.25 -12.35 -24.78
CA PRO A 89 -1.47 -11.77 -25.32
C PRO A 89 -1.24 -11.09 -26.68
N THR A 90 -2.31 -11.06 -27.47
CA THR A 90 -2.44 -10.14 -28.61
C THR A 90 -3.55 -9.15 -28.30
N ILE A 91 -3.24 -7.86 -28.37
CA ILE A 91 -4.21 -6.76 -28.18
C ILE A 91 -4.23 -5.96 -29.47
N GLN A 92 -5.35 -5.97 -30.19
CA GLN A 92 -5.43 -5.39 -31.53
C GLN A 92 -6.72 -4.59 -31.72
N ASP A 93 -6.66 -3.45 -32.41
CA ASP A 93 -7.83 -2.63 -32.75
C ASP A 93 -8.68 -2.28 -31.50
N CYS A 94 -8.02 -1.96 -30.38
CA CYS A 94 -8.70 -1.72 -29.10
C CYS A 94 -8.61 -0.28 -28.62
N ASN A 95 -9.69 0.18 -27.99
CA ASN A 95 -9.76 1.49 -27.35
C ASN A 95 -9.79 1.32 -25.83
N ILE A 96 -8.69 1.67 -25.16
CA ILE A 96 -8.53 1.64 -23.71
C ILE A 96 -8.55 3.08 -23.19
N ILE A 97 -9.68 3.53 -22.66
CA ILE A 97 -9.94 4.96 -22.41
C ILE A 97 -10.40 5.22 -20.98
N GLY A 98 -9.78 6.18 -20.29
CA GLY A 98 -10.29 6.63 -18.99
C GLY A 98 -10.22 5.59 -17.88
N CYS A 99 -9.39 4.56 -18.02
CA CYS A 99 -9.28 3.50 -17.02
C CYS A 99 -8.31 3.88 -15.91
N SER A 100 -8.62 3.48 -14.67
CA SER A 100 -7.88 3.91 -13.48
C SER A 100 -7.54 2.74 -12.55
N ALA A 101 -6.31 2.73 -12.06
CA ALA A 101 -5.85 1.85 -10.98
C ALA A 101 -5.51 2.69 -9.75
N ILE A 102 -6.15 2.42 -8.62
CA ILE A 102 -5.99 3.19 -7.38
C ILE A 102 -5.52 2.25 -6.26
N GLY A 103 -4.28 2.42 -5.82
CA GLY A 103 -3.79 1.77 -4.61
C GLY A 103 -4.36 2.48 -3.38
N SER A 104 -4.59 1.74 -2.30
CA SER A 104 -5.29 2.26 -1.13
C SER A 104 -4.34 2.74 -0.03
N ASP A 105 -4.90 3.55 0.86
CA ASP A 105 -4.21 4.00 2.06
C ASP A 105 -3.94 2.83 3.01
N ALA A 106 -2.84 2.94 3.75
CA ALA A 106 -2.48 2.02 4.81
C ALA A 106 -3.07 2.46 6.16
N GLY A 107 -3.17 1.52 7.09
CA GLY A 107 -3.59 1.80 8.45
C GLY A 107 -2.49 2.45 9.27
N ASN A 108 -2.90 3.30 10.22
CA ASN A 108 -2.02 3.84 11.24
C ASN A 108 -1.73 2.78 12.31
N ALA A 109 -0.61 2.91 12.99
CA ALA A 109 -0.34 2.09 14.16
C ALA A 109 -1.04 2.60 15.42
N GLY A 110 -1.25 1.68 16.36
CA GLY A 110 -1.70 1.98 17.71
C GLY A 110 -0.58 2.51 18.59
N ASN A 111 -0.94 3.28 19.60
CA ASN A 111 -0.03 3.81 20.62
C ASN A 111 0.31 2.75 21.66
N GLY A 112 1.44 2.92 22.35
CA GLY A 112 1.74 2.15 23.55
C GLY A 112 0.80 2.50 24.70
N GLY A 113 0.46 1.52 25.53
CA GLY A 113 -0.29 1.76 26.77
C GLY A 113 0.57 2.44 27.82
N ASN A 114 -0.06 3.10 28.79
CA ASN A 114 0.63 3.80 29.87
C ASN A 114 0.80 2.89 31.09
N ALA A 115 1.77 3.20 31.95
CA ALA A 115 1.89 2.58 33.27
C ALA A 115 2.18 3.65 34.33
N THR A 116 1.89 3.33 35.59
CA THR A 116 2.10 4.25 36.73
C THR A 116 2.99 3.60 37.78
N GLY A 117 3.50 4.41 38.73
CA GLY A 117 4.36 3.96 39.82
C GLY A 117 5.85 4.01 39.49
N ASP A 118 6.67 3.98 40.54
CA ASP A 118 8.14 4.16 40.51
C ASP A 118 8.88 3.07 39.70
N PHE A 119 8.19 1.99 39.33
CA PHE A 119 8.72 0.92 38.48
C PHE A 119 7.84 0.63 37.26
N GLY A 120 6.90 1.52 36.93
CA GLY A 120 6.03 1.38 35.76
C GLY A 120 6.82 1.42 34.45
N VAL A 121 6.44 0.58 33.49
CA VAL A 121 7.03 0.56 32.14
C VAL A 121 5.96 0.81 31.08
N GLY A 122 6.14 1.84 30.27
CA GLY A 122 5.25 2.24 29.20
C GLY A 122 5.39 1.36 27.96
N GLY A 123 4.30 1.26 27.21
CA GLY A 123 4.25 0.49 25.98
C GLY A 123 4.97 1.18 24.83
N ASN A 124 5.51 0.41 23.89
CA ASN A 124 5.95 0.99 22.62
C ASN A 124 4.75 1.24 21.70
N GLY A 125 4.79 2.28 20.87
CA GLY A 125 3.88 2.40 19.74
C GLY A 125 4.10 1.31 18.68
N GLY A 126 3.16 1.19 17.74
CA GLY A 126 3.29 0.31 16.58
C GLY A 126 3.90 1.00 15.35
N ILE A 127 4.27 0.22 14.34
CA ILE A 127 4.75 0.74 13.04
C ILE A 127 3.57 0.94 12.10
N GLY A 128 3.50 2.10 11.42
CA GLY A 128 2.45 2.38 10.42
C GLY A 128 2.54 1.48 9.18
N GLY A 129 1.41 1.25 8.51
CA GLY A 129 1.35 0.39 7.32
C GLY A 129 1.94 1.04 6.06
N ASN A 130 2.40 0.23 5.11
CA ASN A 130 2.81 0.71 3.79
C ASN A 130 1.63 0.93 2.87
N ASN A 131 1.70 1.94 2.01
CA ASN A 131 0.65 2.26 1.06
C ASN A 131 0.47 1.23 -0.06
N GLY A 132 -0.71 1.21 -0.65
CA GLY A 132 -1.04 0.42 -1.82
C GLY A 132 -0.41 0.99 -3.10
N PRO A 133 0.35 0.19 -3.88
CA PRO A 133 0.86 0.61 -5.18
C PRO A 133 -0.22 0.63 -6.26
N ALA A 134 0.01 1.34 -7.36
CA ALA A 134 -0.88 1.34 -8.52
C ALA A 134 -0.13 1.25 -9.85
N TYR A 135 -0.37 0.21 -10.65
CA TYR A 135 0.34 0.02 -11.92
C TYR A 135 -0.61 -0.20 -13.10
N GLY A 136 -0.32 0.43 -14.24
CA GLY A 136 -1.02 0.16 -15.49
C GLY A 136 -2.48 0.60 -15.44
N GLY A 137 -2.75 1.91 -15.39
CA GLY A 137 -4.13 2.41 -15.36
C GLY A 137 -4.96 1.93 -16.56
N GLY A 138 -4.37 1.96 -17.75
CA GLY A 138 -4.94 1.33 -18.95
C GLY A 138 -4.63 -0.16 -18.99
N ILE A 139 -3.35 -0.50 -19.18
CA ILE A 139 -2.88 -1.88 -19.34
C ILE A 139 -1.72 -2.16 -18.37
N TYR A 140 -1.84 -3.24 -17.61
CA TYR A 140 -0.75 -3.77 -16.80
C TYR A 140 -0.27 -5.10 -17.36
N PHE A 141 1.01 -5.17 -17.69
CA PHE A 141 1.72 -6.43 -17.91
C PHE A 141 2.54 -6.77 -16.67
N ALA A 142 2.27 -7.92 -16.06
CA ALA A 142 3.14 -8.52 -15.07
C ALA A 142 4.52 -8.88 -15.68
N GLY A 143 5.38 -9.58 -14.93
CA GLY A 143 6.71 -9.97 -15.42
C GLY A 143 6.69 -11.00 -16.55
N LYS A 144 7.74 -10.96 -17.40
CA LYS A 144 8.05 -11.95 -18.45
C LYS A 144 6.98 -12.17 -19.52
N ASN A 145 6.17 -11.15 -19.81
CA ASN A 145 5.19 -11.23 -20.89
C ASN A 145 5.86 -11.10 -22.27
N ILE A 146 5.28 -11.72 -23.29
CA ILE A 146 5.65 -11.51 -24.70
C ILE A 146 4.38 -11.08 -25.43
N ALA A 147 4.23 -9.79 -25.72
CA ALA A 147 2.95 -9.26 -26.19
C ALA A 147 3.12 -8.40 -27.44
N THR A 148 2.09 -8.42 -28.29
CA THR A 148 1.91 -7.45 -29.37
C THR A 148 0.65 -6.63 -29.08
N VAL A 149 0.82 -5.31 -29.07
CA VAL A 149 -0.27 -4.34 -28.99
C VAL A 149 -0.26 -3.57 -30.31
N SER A 150 -1.30 -3.70 -31.13
CA SER A 150 -1.36 -3.05 -32.44
C SER A 150 -2.65 -2.27 -32.64
N ASP A 151 -2.56 -1.13 -33.34
CA ASP A 151 -3.72 -0.34 -33.77
C ASP A 151 -4.64 0.06 -32.60
N CYS A 152 -4.05 0.32 -31.43
CA CYS A 152 -4.79 0.62 -30.19
C CYS A 152 -4.68 2.08 -29.76
N GLU A 153 -5.72 2.57 -29.12
CA GLU A 153 -5.73 3.86 -28.41
C GLU A 153 -5.71 3.62 -26.89
N ILE A 154 -4.73 4.18 -26.18
CA ILE A 154 -4.59 4.10 -24.72
C ILE A 154 -4.56 5.52 -24.16
N ILE A 155 -5.73 6.03 -23.80
CA ILE A 155 -5.97 7.46 -23.63
C ILE A 155 -6.58 7.76 -22.26
N SER A 156 -6.11 8.84 -21.62
CA SER A 156 -6.69 9.38 -20.36
C SER A 156 -6.77 8.36 -19.21
N CYS A 157 -5.90 7.36 -19.22
CA CYS A 157 -5.82 6.37 -18.16
C CYS A 157 -4.88 6.84 -17.04
N SER A 158 -5.15 6.41 -15.80
CA SER A 158 -4.45 6.90 -14.62
C SER A 158 -4.05 5.81 -13.64
N ALA A 159 -2.93 6.02 -12.96
CA ALA A 159 -2.55 5.20 -11.81
C ALA A 159 -2.27 6.10 -10.61
N THR A 160 -2.85 5.78 -9.45
CA THR A 160 -2.76 6.58 -8.23
C THR A 160 -2.39 5.66 -7.06
N ALA A 161 -1.25 5.87 -6.41
CA ALA A 161 -0.89 5.10 -5.22
C ALA A 161 -1.52 5.72 -3.96
N GLY A 162 -1.77 4.89 -2.95
CA GLY A 162 -2.32 5.35 -1.67
C GLY A 162 -1.26 5.99 -0.77
N ASN A 163 -1.65 6.41 0.42
CA ASN A 163 -0.80 7.00 1.45
C ASN A 163 -0.42 5.97 2.52
N ALA A 164 0.78 6.11 3.07
CA ALA A 164 1.24 5.22 4.13
C ALA A 164 0.76 5.71 5.50
N GLY A 165 0.63 4.76 6.44
CA GLY A 165 0.08 5.03 7.76
C GLY A 165 1.11 5.61 8.72
N ASN A 166 0.65 6.35 9.71
CA ASN A 166 1.51 6.92 10.74
C ASN A 166 1.93 5.88 11.78
N GLY A 167 3.08 6.11 12.40
CA GLY A 167 3.58 5.30 13.51
C GLY A 167 2.91 5.68 14.82
N GLY A 168 2.83 4.73 15.74
CA GLY A 168 2.24 4.91 17.06
C GLY A 168 3.18 5.63 18.01
N ASN A 169 2.60 6.39 18.94
CA ASN A 169 3.33 7.07 20.00
C ASN A 169 3.74 6.10 21.12
N PHE A 170 4.73 6.50 21.90
CA PHE A 170 5.06 5.83 23.16
C PHE A 170 3.91 5.90 24.16
N GLY A 171 3.89 4.92 25.08
CA GLY A 171 3.12 4.98 26.31
C GLY A 171 3.95 5.55 27.45
N ASP A 172 3.32 6.37 28.27
CA ASP A 172 3.94 7.10 29.38
C ASP A 172 4.11 6.21 30.62
N ALA A 173 5.24 6.35 31.30
CA ALA A 173 5.57 5.71 32.58
C ALA A 173 6.93 6.23 33.10
N GLU A 174 7.30 5.82 34.32
CA GLU A 174 8.65 6.08 34.86
C GLU A 174 9.74 5.56 33.91
N THR A 175 9.56 4.36 33.36
CA THR A 175 10.28 3.92 32.16
C THR A 175 9.37 4.00 30.95
N ALA A 176 9.34 5.16 30.29
CA ALA A 176 8.52 5.38 29.11
C ALA A 176 8.84 4.41 27.96
N GLY A 177 7.84 4.12 27.13
CA GLY A 177 8.04 3.37 25.90
C GLY A 177 8.71 4.20 24.80
N THR A 178 8.71 3.67 23.59
CA THR A 178 9.21 4.34 22.38
C THR A 178 8.11 4.52 21.35
N GLY A 179 8.08 5.70 20.73
CA GLY A 179 7.34 5.91 19.49
C GLY A 179 7.99 5.13 18.35
N ARG A 180 7.20 4.78 17.35
CA ARG A 180 7.67 3.99 16.22
C ARG A 180 7.42 4.70 14.90
N ILE A 181 8.13 4.27 13.86
CA ILE A 181 8.10 4.92 12.56
C ILE A 181 6.74 4.75 11.87
N GLY A 182 6.38 5.72 11.03
CA GLY A 182 5.31 5.55 10.06
C GLY A 182 5.71 4.55 8.99
N GLY A 183 4.71 4.08 8.26
CA GLY A 183 4.93 3.28 7.08
C GLY A 183 5.37 4.12 5.89
N GLY A 184 5.57 3.45 4.77
CA GLY A 184 6.17 4.06 3.59
C GLY A 184 7.67 3.86 3.63
N PHE A 185 8.23 3.43 2.51
CA PHE A 185 9.60 2.95 2.45
C PHE A 185 10.58 4.13 2.49
N SER A 186 11.51 4.13 3.46
CA SER A 186 12.66 5.06 3.51
C SER A 186 13.79 4.63 2.57
N GLY A 187 13.46 4.24 1.33
CA GLY A 187 14.38 3.69 0.33
C GLY A 187 13.90 3.94 -1.11
N GLU A 188 14.41 3.18 -2.10
CA GLU A 188 14.19 3.45 -3.53
C GLU A 188 12.70 3.51 -3.90
N TYR A 189 12.30 4.68 -4.40
CA TYR A 189 10.95 5.24 -4.51
C TYR A 189 9.92 4.47 -5.39
N TRP A 190 10.25 3.30 -5.93
CA TRP A 190 9.49 2.66 -7.01
C TRP A 190 8.58 1.49 -6.59
N ARG A 191 8.73 0.92 -5.39
CA ARG A 191 7.95 -0.27 -4.96
C ARG A 191 6.55 0.02 -4.41
N TYR A 192 6.27 1.26 -4.03
CA TYR A 192 4.99 1.67 -3.44
C TYR A 192 4.48 2.98 -4.05
N SER A 193 4.71 3.14 -5.36
CA SER A 193 4.33 4.33 -6.12
C SER A 193 3.34 3.98 -7.22
N ALA A 194 2.81 5.00 -7.89
CA ALA A 194 2.09 4.80 -9.14
C ALA A 194 3.06 4.67 -10.32
N CYS A 195 2.85 3.71 -11.22
CA CYS A 195 3.63 3.58 -12.45
C CYS A 195 2.74 3.26 -13.66
N GLY A 196 3.01 3.90 -14.79
CA GLY A 196 2.38 3.57 -16.06
C GLY A 196 0.87 3.84 -16.08
N GLY A 197 0.46 5.11 -16.01
CA GLY A 197 -0.96 5.50 -16.09
C GLY A 197 -1.67 4.93 -17.32
N GLY A 198 -0.99 4.94 -18.48
CA GLY A 198 -1.46 4.28 -19.69
C GLY A 198 -1.09 2.81 -19.69
N VAL A 199 0.22 2.52 -19.70
CA VAL A 199 0.75 1.16 -19.75
C VAL A 199 1.89 0.98 -18.76
N TYR A 200 1.89 -0.15 -18.06
CA TYR A 200 3.03 -0.63 -17.30
C TYR A 200 3.53 -1.97 -17.85
N CYS A 201 4.84 -2.05 -18.14
CA CYS A 201 5.51 -3.27 -18.56
C CYS A 201 6.41 -3.79 -17.45
N GLY A 202 5.99 -4.89 -16.80
CA GLY A 202 6.76 -5.55 -15.76
C GLY A 202 8.09 -6.11 -16.23
N SER A 203 8.98 -6.38 -15.27
CA SER A 203 10.36 -6.81 -15.52
C SER A 203 10.46 -7.98 -16.51
N SER A 204 11.43 -7.90 -17.42
CA SER A 204 11.73 -8.93 -18.42
C SER A 204 10.61 -9.20 -19.44
N SER A 205 9.59 -8.35 -19.51
CA SER A 205 8.58 -8.41 -20.57
C SER A 205 9.13 -7.84 -21.88
N LYS A 206 8.68 -8.42 -22.99
CA LYS A 206 8.96 -8.01 -24.36
C LYS A 206 7.63 -7.63 -25.01
N VAL A 207 7.28 -6.35 -24.94
CA VAL A 207 6.02 -5.83 -25.48
C VAL A 207 6.33 -4.97 -26.70
N ILE A 208 5.66 -5.26 -27.81
CA ILE A 208 5.77 -4.52 -29.06
C ILE A 208 4.51 -3.66 -29.22
N PHE A 209 4.69 -2.39 -29.54
CA PHE A 209 3.60 -1.46 -29.86
C PHE A 209 3.69 -1.07 -31.34
N GLU A 210 2.64 -1.36 -32.10
CA GLU A 210 2.54 -1.05 -33.53
C GLU A 210 1.33 -0.16 -33.76
N ASN A 211 1.48 0.98 -34.46
CA ASN A 211 0.36 1.88 -34.78
C ASN A 211 -0.51 2.30 -33.58
N CYS A 212 0.06 2.38 -32.39
CA CYS A 212 -0.68 2.72 -31.17
C CYS A 212 -0.59 4.21 -30.83
N THR A 213 -1.66 4.76 -30.28
CA THR A 213 -1.68 6.09 -29.66
C THR A 213 -1.72 5.95 -28.14
N VAL A 214 -0.71 6.48 -27.44
CA VAL A 214 -0.66 6.52 -25.97
C VAL A 214 -0.59 7.99 -25.53
N SER A 215 -1.71 8.56 -25.04
CA SER A 215 -1.79 10.00 -24.79
C SER A 215 -2.63 10.36 -23.57
N ASN A 216 -2.35 11.53 -22.98
CA ASN A 216 -3.10 12.09 -21.83
C ASN A 216 -3.19 11.20 -20.59
N ASN A 217 -2.25 10.26 -20.42
CA ASN A 217 -2.23 9.37 -19.27
C ASN A 217 -1.49 10.02 -18.09
N SER A 218 -1.90 9.73 -16.86
CA SER A 218 -1.35 10.38 -15.66
C SER A 218 -0.94 9.38 -14.58
N ILE A 219 -0.03 9.82 -13.70
CA ILE A 219 0.33 9.10 -12.48
C ILE A 219 0.28 10.04 -11.29
N ALA A 220 -0.11 9.52 -10.13
CA ALA A 220 -0.05 10.22 -8.85
C ALA A 220 0.57 9.32 -7.78
N GLY A 221 1.65 9.78 -7.14
CA GLY A 221 2.33 9.03 -6.08
C GLY A 221 1.63 9.17 -4.72
N GLY A 222 2.01 8.29 -3.79
CA GLY A 222 1.56 8.31 -2.40
C GLY A 222 2.47 9.11 -1.47
N MET A 223 1.95 9.54 -0.32
CA MET A 223 2.75 10.13 0.75
C MET A 223 3.26 9.07 1.73
N SER A 224 4.44 9.29 2.32
CA SER A 224 4.96 8.50 3.44
C SER A 224 4.25 8.83 4.75
N GLY A 225 4.21 7.88 5.67
CA GLY A 225 3.67 8.06 7.01
C GLY A 225 4.62 8.85 7.91
N VAL A 226 4.04 9.56 8.89
CA VAL A 226 4.78 10.29 9.92
C VAL A 226 5.13 9.33 11.07
N GLY A 227 6.34 9.43 11.62
CA GLY A 227 6.72 8.67 12.82
C GLY A 227 5.99 9.16 14.08
N GLY A 228 5.74 8.23 15.00
CA GLY A 228 5.17 8.52 16.31
C GLY A 228 6.14 9.30 17.20
N SER A 229 5.59 10.07 18.13
CA SER A 229 6.36 10.83 19.11
C SER A 229 7.11 9.88 20.04
N ASN A 230 8.34 10.25 20.40
CA ASN A 230 9.12 9.63 21.47
C ASN A 230 8.95 10.41 22.77
N PRO A 231 9.27 9.80 23.94
CA PRO A 231 9.31 10.54 25.19
C PRO A 231 10.32 11.69 25.10
N PRO A 232 10.06 12.80 25.81
CA PRO A 232 11.03 13.90 25.90
C PRO A 232 12.36 13.37 26.45
N ASP A 233 13.47 13.80 25.85
CA ASP A 233 14.82 13.43 26.30
C ASP A 233 15.00 13.85 27.78
N PRO A 234 15.33 12.93 28.70
CA PRO A 234 15.59 13.28 30.09
C PRO A 234 16.77 14.25 30.28
N GLY A 235 17.50 14.60 29.22
CA GLY A 235 18.74 15.38 29.25
C GLY A 235 18.65 16.91 29.04
N VAL A 236 17.47 17.53 28.91
CA VAL A 236 17.39 19.02 28.81
C VAL A 236 16.70 19.59 30.04
N GLY A 237 17.46 19.65 31.13
CA GLY A 237 17.08 20.40 32.33
C GLY A 237 16.93 21.89 32.03
N SER A 238 15.85 22.46 32.56
CA SER A 238 15.62 23.90 32.73
C SER A 238 16.64 24.54 33.65
#